data_AF-A0A2W5G420-F1
#
_entry.id   AF-A0A2W5G420-F1
#
_cell.length_a   1.000
_cell.length_b   1.000
_cell.length_c   1.000
_cell.angle_alpha   90.00
_cell.angle_beta   90.00
_cell.angle_gamma   90.00
#
_symmetry.space_group_name_H-M   'P 1'
#
loop_
_entity.id
_entity.type
_entity.pdbx_description
1 polymer ?
#
loop_
_entity_poly.entity_id
_entity_poly.type
_entity_poly.pdbx_seq_one_letter_code
_entity_poly.pdbx_strand_id
1 'polypeptide(L)' 'MALDKDILGKALSNKANEYNDKDITDINAARLAFWTGIADVVISHFKTNGVVNVNVNVTTTGTATAQSGSGSGSGKIS' A
#
# COMPACT_ATOMS: atom_id res chain seq x y z
N MET A 1 -19.44 0.54 -5.99
CA MET A 1 -19.93 0.78 -4.62
C MET A 1 -19.00 1.81 -3.98
N ALA A 2 -19.49 2.68 -3.10
CA ALA A 2 -18.63 3.66 -2.43
C ALA A 2 -17.62 2.96 -1.51
N LEU A 3 -16.50 3.64 -1.21
CA LEU A 3 -15.60 3.19 -0.15
C LEU A 3 -16.37 3.17 1.18
N ASP A 4 -16.48 1.99 1.80
CA ASP A 4 -17.26 1.78 3.01
C ASP A 4 -16.40 1.13 4.09
N LYS A 5 -16.24 1.85 5.21
CA LYS A 5 -15.39 1.42 6.33
C LYS A 5 -15.91 0.16 7.02
N ASP A 6 -17.21 -0.09 7.01
CA ASP A 6 -17.83 -1.22 7.69
C ASP A 6 -17.70 -2.48 6.82
N ILE A 7 -17.82 -2.33 5.49
CA ILE A 7 -17.51 -3.40 4.53
C ILE A 7 -16.02 -3.77 4.58
N LEU A 8 -15.12 -2.78 4.54
CA LEU A 8 -13.68 -3.03 4.65
C LEU A 8 -13.32 -3.64 6.01
N GLY A 9 -13.85 -3.09 7.10
CA GLY A 9 -13.62 -3.60 8.45
C GLY A 9 -14.03 -5.06 8.61
N LYS A 10 -15.19 -5.44 8.07
CA LYS A 10 -15.66 -6.84 8.06
C LYS A 10 -14.74 -7.75 7.25
N ALA A 11 -14.29 -7.31 6.06
CA ALA A 11 -13.38 -8.08 5.23
C ALA A 11 -12.02 -8.31 5.91
N LEU A 12 -11.49 -7.27 6.57
CA LEU A 12 -10.25 -7.35 7.35
C LEU A 12 -10.39 -8.28 8.55
N SER A 13 -11.50 -8.17 9.29
CA SER A 13 -11.77 -9.06 10.44
C SER A 13 -11.85 -10.52 10.01
N ASN A 14 -12.55 -10.81 8.92
CA ASN A 14 -12.62 -12.16 8.36
C ASN A 14 -11.23 -12.68 7.98
N LYS A 15 -10.43 -11.86 7.28
CA LYS A 15 -9.08 -12.25 6.88
C LYS A 15 -8.18 -12.49 8.09
N ALA A 16 -8.27 -11.66 9.12
CA ALA A 16 -7.51 -11.87 10.35
C ALA A 16 -7.89 -13.19 11.05
N ASN A 17 -9.19 -13.52 11.09
CA ASN A 17 -9.68 -14.76 11.67
C ASN A 17 -9.19 -16.02 10.94
N GLU A 18 -8.84 -15.93 9.64
CA GLU A 18 -8.23 -17.06 8.92
C GLU A 18 -6.88 -17.49 9.50
N TYR A 19 -6.23 -16.60 10.27
CA TYR A 19 -4.94 -16.88 10.92
C TYR A 19 -5.09 -17.25 12.40
N ASN A 20 -6.32 -17.23 12.94
CA ASN A 20 -6.58 -17.76 14.28
C ASN A 20 -6.44 -19.29 14.27
N ASP A 21 -5.98 -19.84 15.38
CA ASP A 21 -5.89 -21.29 15.63
C ASP A 21 -5.08 -22.09 14.59
N LYS A 22 -4.23 -21.41 13.81
CA LYS A 22 -3.28 -22.05 12.92
C LYS A 22 -2.08 -22.52 13.72
N ASP A 23 -1.68 -23.76 13.48
CA ASP A 23 -0.42 -24.26 14.00
C ASP A 23 0.74 -23.57 13.28
N ILE A 24 1.54 -22.79 14.01
CA ILE A 24 2.60 -21.94 13.44
C ILE A 24 3.93 -22.66 13.63
N THR A 25 4.47 -23.19 12.54
CA THR A 25 5.80 -23.81 12.52
C THR A 25 6.92 -22.77 12.36
N ASP A 26 6.65 -21.68 11.65
CA ASP A 26 7.55 -20.53 11.47
C ASP A 26 6.78 -19.22 11.69
N ILE A 27 7.09 -18.52 12.78
CA ILE A 27 6.43 -17.29 13.19
C ILE A 27 6.69 -16.11 12.24
N ASN A 28 7.85 -16.05 11.60
CA ASN A 28 8.18 -14.96 10.69
C ASN A 28 7.47 -15.12 9.36
N ALA A 29 7.44 -16.35 8.83
CA ALA A 29 6.68 -16.68 7.63
C ALA A 29 5.16 -16.45 7.86
N ALA A 30 4.63 -16.88 9.00
CA ALA A 30 3.22 -16.67 9.35
C ALA A 30 2.86 -15.19 9.47
N ARG A 31 3.73 -14.38 10.10
CA ARG A 31 3.53 -12.93 10.22
C ARG A 31 3.55 -12.24 8.86
N LEU A 32 4.48 -12.61 7.99
CA LEU A 32 4.54 -12.08 6.63
C LEU A 32 3.24 -12.42 5.87
N ALA A 33 2.83 -13.69 5.90
CA ALA A 33 1.62 -14.15 5.24
C ALA A 33 0.37 -13.43 5.74
N PHE A 34 0.25 -13.20 7.05
CA PHE A 34 -0.84 -12.42 7.64
C PHE A 34 -0.90 -11.00 7.06
N TRP A 35 0.21 -10.26 7.09
CA TRP A 35 0.24 -8.89 6.58
C TRP A 35 0.03 -8.80 5.07
N THR A 36 0.54 -9.77 4.31
CA THR A 36 0.26 -9.87 2.87
C THR A 36 -1.23 -10.09 2.61
N GLY A 37 -1.88 -11.00 3.33
CA GLY A 37 -3.32 -11.24 3.19
C GLY A 37 -4.17 -10.02 3.54
N ILE A 38 -3.78 -9.26 4.58
CA ILE A 38 -4.42 -7.99 4.93
C ILE A 38 -4.24 -6.94 3.80
N ALA A 39 -3.04 -6.81 3.26
CA ALA A 39 -2.76 -5.89 2.16
C ALA A 39 -3.59 -6.23 0.90
N ASP A 40 -3.75 -7.51 0.57
CA ASP A 40 -4.57 -7.95 -0.57
C ASP A 40 -6.04 -7.56 -0.41
N VAL A 41 -6.60 -7.69 0.80
CA VAL A 41 -7.98 -7.27 1.09
C VAL A 41 -8.14 -5.76 0.89
N VAL A 42 -7.20 -4.97 1.38
CA VAL A 42 -7.20 -3.51 1.21
C VAL A 42 -7.14 -3.14 -0.27
N ILE A 43 -6.18 -3.71 -1.02
CA ILE A 43 -6.02 -3.46 -2.46
C ILE A 43 -7.27 -3.87 -3.23
N SER A 44 -7.84 -5.04 -2.93
CA SER A 44 -9.07 -5.53 -3.56
C SER A 44 -10.24 -4.56 -3.30
N HIS A 45 -10.41 -4.13 -2.05
CA HIS A 45 -11.47 -3.19 -1.68
C HIS A 45 -11.34 -1.87 -2.44
N PHE A 46 -10.13 -1.32 -2.57
CA PHE A 46 -9.87 -0.12 -3.36
C PHE A 46 -10.04 -0.34 -4.86
N LYS A 47 -9.68 -1.49 -5.42
CA LYS A 47 -9.89 -1.79 -6.85
C LYS A 47 -11.38 -1.90 -7.19
N THR A 48 -12.19 -2.47 -6.30
CA THR A 48 -13.63 -2.69 -6.52
C THR A 48 -14.47 -1.45 -6.23
N ASN A 49 -14.09 -0.65 -5.24
CA ASN A 49 -14.89 0.47 -4.74
C ASN A 49 -14.25 1.85 -4.99
N GLY A 50 -12.98 1.87 -5.34
CA GLY A 50 -12.29 3.09 -5.72
C GLY A 50 -12.80 3.60 -7.05
N VAL A 51 -13.50 4.72 -7.02
CA VAL A 51 -13.50 5.62 -8.18
C VAL A 51 -12.07 6.12 -8.30
N VAL A 52 -11.33 5.64 -9.30
CA VAL A 52 -10.04 6.22 -9.64
C VAL A 52 -10.34 7.62 -10.18
N ASN A 53 -10.31 8.64 -9.32
CA ASN A 53 -10.14 10.02 -9.76
C ASN A 53 -8.71 10.13 -10.29
N VAL A 54 -8.47 9.58 -11.48
CA VAL A 54 -7.34 10.02 -12.30
C VAL A 54 -7.66 11.48 -12.60
N ASN A 55 -7.13 12.40 -11.80
CA ASN A 55 -6.91 13.74 -12.32
C ASN A 55 -5.97 13.54 -13.50
N VAL A 56 -6.55 13.45 -14.70
CA VAL A 56 -5.86 13.42 -15.98
C VAL A 56 -5.21 14.79 -16.12
N ASN A 57 -4.08 14.97 -15.44
CA ASN A 57 -2.99 15.78 -15.96
C ASN A 57 -1.95 14.77 -16.43
N VAL A 58 -2.21 14.22 -17.62
CA VAL A 58 -1.23 13.43 -18.36
C VAL A 58 -0.10 14.38 -18.70
N THR A 59 1.00 14.27 -17.96
CA THR A 59 2.31 14.63 -18.48
C THR A 59 3.17 13.38 -18.42
N THR A 60 3.00 12.53 -19.42
CA THR A 60 3.97 11.51 -19.77
C THR A 60 5.33 12.16 -19.99
N THR A 61 6.34 11.67 -19.27
CA THR A 61 7.74 11.40 -19.66
C THR A 61 8.71 11.90 -18.59
N GLY A 62 9.36 10.98 -17.89
CA GLY A 62 10.45 11.30 -16.97
C GLY A 62 10.92 10.06 -16.25
N THR A 63 11.91 9.37 -16.83
CA THR A 63 12.70 8.31 -16.17
C THR A 63 13.09 8.73 -14.76
N ALA A 64 12.83 7.85 -13.78
CA ALA A 64 13.25 8.05 -12.41
C ALA A 64 14.78 8.17 -12.34
N THR A 65 15.29 9.38 -12.09
CA THR A 65 16.68 9.57 -11.67
C THR A 65 16.72 9.56 -10.15
N ALA A 66 17.42 8.57 -9.60
CA ALA A 66 17.74 8.51 -8.18
C ALA A 66 18.47 9.80 -7.77
N GLN A 67 17.97 10.47 -6.73
CA GLN A 67 18.60 11.66 -6.17
C GLN A 67 19.90 11.23 -5.45
N SER A 68 21.03 11.26 -6.15
CA SER A 68 22.34 11.25 -5.49
C SER A 68 22.61 12.64 -4.92
N GLY A 69 22.40 12.80 -3.61
CA GLY A 69 22.90 13.96 -2.91
C GLY A 69 24.43 13.96 -2.92
N SER A 70 25.03 14.95 -3.56
CA SER A 70 26.40 15.36 -3.29
C SER A 70 26.41 16.87 -3.17
N GLY A 71 26.48 17.35 -1.92
CA GLY A 71 26.67 18.76 -1.65
C GLY A 71 28.04 19.23 -2.13
N SER A 72 28.12 20.49 -2.53
CA SER A 72 29.27 21.36 -2.27
C SER A 72 28.85 22.79 -2.55
N GLY A 73 28.91 23.63 -1.52
CA GLY A 73 28.51 25.03 -1.59
C GLY A 73 29.50 25.92 -2.34
N SER A 74 29.05 27.13 -2.67
CA SER A 74 29.72 28.40 -2.37
C SER A 74 28.91 29.54 -3.00
N GLY A 75 28.60 30.55 -2.20
CA GLY A 75 27.70 31.62 -2.57
C GLY A 75 28.29 32.64 -3.55
N LYS A 76 27.37 33.39 -4.17
CA LYS A 76 27.49 34.84 -4.38
C LYS A 76 26.10 35.46 -4.23
N ILE A 77 25.99 36.32 -3.23
CA ILE A 77 24.91 37.29 -3.08
C ILE A 77 25.43 38.53 -3.81
N SER A 78 24.65 39.06 -4.74
CA SER A 78 24.95 40.29 -5.49
C SER A 78 25.05 41.51 -4.59
#